data_AF-A0A0T5ZPL0-F1
#
_entry.id   AF-A0A0T5ZPL0-F1
#
_cell.length_a   1.000
_cell.length_b   1.000
_cell.length_c   1.000
_cell.angle_alpha   90.00
_cell.angle_beta   90.00
_cell.angle_gamma   90.00
#
_symmetry.space_group_name_H-M   'P 1'
#
loop_
_entity.id
_entity.type
_entity.pdbx_description
1 polymer ?
#
loop_
_entity_poly.entity_id
_entity_poly.type
_entity_poly.pdbx_seq_one_letter_code
_entity_poly.pdbx_strand_id
1 'polypeptide(L)'
;MNLKKSRSEKGIVLIIVLIVIAILTTLVVDLMYFTHIDIEISSNTRDELKSRYIAKSGVYVIAGTLKNEPLENITAFASNFGDQVGDSKGYWTIQIPFLPFGDGSLSIKVIDERSKINLNALVNQTTNDVDRQVHAELTELFRMLGVDNSKSSLFIASLTNWLDRPISGSRNDQNPAGANGDFYAGLENPYQIKD
;
A
#
# COMPACT_ATOMS: atom_id res chain seq x y z
N MET A 1 -11.08 -15.89 -88.78
CA MET A 1 -10.02 -15.06 -88.15
C MET A 1 -10.05 -15.34 -86.65
N ASN A 2 -9.10 -16.12 -86.14
CA ASN A 2 -9.14 -16.68 -84.79
C ASN A 2 -8.72 -15.61 -83.77
N LEU A 3 -9.65 -15.18 -82.91
CA LEU A 3 -9.38 -14.23 -81.82
C LEU A 3 -8.56 -14.93 -80.74
N LYS A 4 -7.29 -14.53 -80.63
CA LYS A 4 -6.34 -15.00 -79.62
C LYS A 4 -6.86 -14.59 -78.23
N LYS A 5 -7.48 -15.54 -77.53
CA LYS A 5 -8.09 -15.35 -76.21
C LYS A 5 -7.04 -14.90 -75.19
N SER A 6 -7.30 -13.76 -74.55
CA SER A 6 -6.51 -13.08 -73.52
C SER A 6 -5.93 -14.06 -72.48
N ARG A 7 -4.63 -14.36 -72.60
CA ARG A 7 -3.84 -15.07 -71.58
C ARG A 7 -3.34 -14.11 -70.48
N SER A 8 -3.53 -12.80 -70.69
CA SER A 8 -2.99 -11.70 -69.87
C SER A 8 -3.88 -11.36 -68.68
N GLU A 9 -5.21 -11.47 -68.79
CA GLU A 9 -6.13 -11.11 -67.71
C GLU A 9 -6.07 -12.08 -66.51
N LYS A 10 -5.76 -13.36 -66.75
CA LYS A 10 -5.71 -14.38 -65.69
C LYS A 10 -4.60 -14.13 -64.66
N GLY A 11 -3.49 -13.50 -65.07
CA GLY A 11 -2.37 -13.18 -64.17
C GLY A 11 -2.69 -12.02 -63.22
N ILE A 12 -3.36 -10.98 -63.74
CA ILE A 12 -3.78 -9.81 -62.95
C ILE A 12 -4.83 -10.18 -61.91
N VAL A 13 -5.80 -11.04 -62.25
CA VAL A 13 -6.80 -11.52 -61.29
C VAL A 13 -6.15 -12.23 -60.11
N LEU A 14 -5.13 -13.06 -60.35
CA LEU A 14 -4.40 -13.74 -59.28
C LEU A 14 -3.69 -12.77 -58.34
N ILE A 15 -3.05 -11.72 -58.89
CA ILE A 15 -2.36 -10.70 -58.10
C ILE A 15 -3.37 -9.94 -57.21
N ILE A 16 -4.51 -9.54 -57.76
CA ILE A 16 -5.56 -8.85 -56.99
C ILE A 16 -6.06 -9.74 -55.86
N VAL A 17 -6.32 -11.03 -56.13
CA VAL A 17 -6.75 -11.98 -55.09
C VAL A 17 -5.69 -12.13 -54.01
N LEU A 18 -4.40 -12.24 -54.38
CA LEU A 18 -3.31 -12.32 -53.40
C LEU A 18 -3.20 -11.06 -52.54
N ILE A 19 -3.36 -9.87 -53.12
CA ILE A 19 -3.36 -8.61 -52.37
C ILE A 19 -4.54 -8.56 -51.41
N VAL A 20 -5.74 -8.94 -51.85
CA VAL A 20 -6.93 -8.97 -50.99
C VAL A 20 -6.74 -9.98 -49.85
N ILE A 21 -6.22 -11.17 -50.12
CA ILE A 21 -5.92 -12.17 -49.09
C ILE A 21 -4.84 -11.65 -48.13
N ALA A 22 -3.80 -11.00 -48.64
CA ALA A 22 -2.74 -10.43 -47.80
C ALA A 22 -3.31 -9.36 -46.85
N ILE A 23 -4.11 -8.43 -47.37
CA ILE A 23 -4.78 -7.39 -46.56
C ILE A 23 -5.71 -8.03 -45.52
N LEU A 24 -6.56 -8.98 -45.93
CA LEU A 24 -7.47 -9.67 -45.01
C LEU A 24 -6.70 -10.43 -43.92
N THR A 25 -5.59 -11.06 -44.28
CA THR A 25 -4.76 -11.81 -43.33
C THR A 25 -4.12 -10.87 -42.32
N THR A 26 -3.53 -9.75 -42.76
CA THR A 26 -2.98 -8.73 -41.85
C THR A 26 -4.05 -8.19 -40.90
N LEU A 27 -5.24 -7.86 -41.40
CA LEU A 27 -6.35 -7.39 -40.56
C LEU A 27 -6.79 -8.43 -39.52
N VAL A 28 -6.87 -9.71 -39.91
CA VAL A 28 -7.21 -10.79 -38.98
C VAL A 28 -6.13 -10.96 -37.92
N VAL A 29 -4.85 -10.90 -38.30
CA VAL A 29 -3.73 -11.01 -37.35
C VAL A 29 -3.75 -9.85 -36.35
N ASP A 30 -3.97 -8.62 -36.80
CA ASP A 30 -4.07 -7.45 -35.91
C ASP A 30 -5.24 -7.59 -34.93
N LEU A 31 -6.41 -8.02 -35.41
CA LEU A 31 -7.57 -8.25 -34.55
C LEU A 31 -7.28 -9.33 -33.50
N MET A 32 -6.64 -10.44 -33.91
CA MET A 32 -6.26 -11.49 -32.97
C MET A 32 -5.28 -10.99 -31.91
N TYR A 33 -4.31 -10.15 -32.31
CA TYR A 33 -3.34 -9.56 -31.39
C TYR A 33 -4.02 -8.65 -30.35
N PHE A 34 -4.88 -7.72 -30.78
CA PHE A 34 -5.61 -6.85 -29.84
C PHE A 34 -6.56 -7.64 -28.94
N THR A 35 -7.27 -8.63 -29.48
CA THR A 35 -8.16 -9.48 -28.68
C THR A 35 -7.39 -10.25 -27.60
N HIS A 36 -6.20 -10.75 -27.92
CA HIS A 36 -5.36 -11.45 -26.95
C HIS A 36 -4.93 -10.54 -25.81
N ILE A 37 -4.48 -9.32 -26.13
CA ILE A 37 -4.13 -8.30 -25.15
C ILE A 37 -5.32 -7.95 -24.25
N ASP A 38 -6.49 -7.73 -24.84
CA ASP A 38 -7.69 -7.37 -24.07
C ASP A 38 -8.12 -8.49 -23.10
N ILE A 39 -7.96 -9.75 -23.51
CA ILE A 39 -8.20 -10.90 -22.63
C ILE A 39 -7.22 -10.91 -21.46
N GLU A 40 -5.93 -10.67 -21.70
CA GLU A 40 -4.92 -10.61 -20.63
C GLU A 40 -5.18 -9.45 -19.66
N ILE A 41 -5.46 -8.25 -20.17
CA ILE A 41 -5.80 -7.08 -19.34
C ILE A 41 -7.05 -7.35 -18.51
N SER A 42 -8.08 -7.94 -19.11
CA SER A 42 -9.33 -8.29 -18.43
C SER A 42 -9.09 -9.35 -17.34
N SER A 43 -8.28 -10.37 -17.61
CA SER A 43 -7.91 -11.38 -16.62
C SER A 43 -7.12 -10.77 -15.47
N ASN A 44 -6.11 -9.94 -15.76
CA ASN A 44 -5.31 -9.26 -14.73
C ASN A 44 -6.18 -8.35 -13.86
N THR A 45 -7.07 -7.57 -14.46
CA THR A 45 -8.01 -6.69 -13.73
C THR A 45 -8.92 -7.50 -12.81
N ARG A 46 -9.46 -8.62 -13.31
CA ARG A 46 -10.29 -9.53 -12.51
C ARG A 46 -9.52 -10.12 -11.34
N ASP A 47 -8.29 -10.56 -11.59
CA ASP A 47 -7.46 -11.22 -10.58
C ASP A 47 -6.94 -10.21 -9.54
N GLU A 48 -6.68 -8.96 -9.93
CA GLU A 48 -6.42 -7.84 -9.02
C GLU A 48 -7.61 -7.58 -8.09
N LEU A 49 -8.83 -7.48 -8.65
CA LEU A 49 -10.05 -7.31 -7.86
C LEU A 49 -10.23 -8.48 -6.88
N LYS A 50 -10.09 -9.72 -7.34
CA LYS A 50 -10.15 -10.91 -6.48
C LYS A 50 -9.12 -10.81 -5.34
N SER A 51 -7.86 -10.55 -5.65
CA SER A 51 -6.78 -10.41 -4.66
C SER A 51 -7.10 -9.32 -3.62
N ARG A 52 -7.60 -8.16 -4.07
CA ARG A 52 -8.00 -7.06 -3.18
C ARG A 52 -9.13 -7.47 -2.23
N TYR A 53 -10.15 -8.18 -2.72
CA TYR A 53 -11.25 -8.65 -1.88
C TYR A 53 -10.83 -9.78 -0.94
N ILE A 54 -9.92 -10.66 -1.33
CA ILE A 54 -9.31 -11.68 -0.46
C ILE A 54 -8.49 -11.02 0.66
N ALA A 55 -7.69 -10.00 0.34
CA ALA A 55 -6.95 -9.24 1.36
C ALA A 55 -7.91 -8.53 2.33
N LYS A 56 -8.98 -7.92 1.79
CA LYS A 56 -9.99 -7.22 2.60
C LYS A 56 -10.77 -8.18 3.51
N SER A 57 -11.14 -9.37 3.02
CA SER A 57 -11.81 -10.38 3.84
C SER A 57 -10.92 -10.84 4.99
N GLY A 58 -9.62 -11.02 4.73
CA GLY A 58 -8.61 -11.29 5.75
C GLY A 58 -8.66 -10.29 6.91
N VAL A 59 -8.63 -8.99 6.60
CA VAL A 59 -8.73 -7.92 7.62
C VAL A 59 -10.02 -8.03 8.44
N TYR A 60 -11.17 -8.25 7.79
CA TYR A 60 -12.45 -8.36 8.51
C TYR A 60 -12.54 -9.60 9.40
N VAL A 61 -12.01 -10.74 8.95
CA VAL A 61 -11.97 -11.97 9.75
C VAL A 61 -11.17 -11.72 11.01
N ILE A 62 -9.97 -11.15 10.89
CA ILE A 62 -9.13 -10.80 12.04
C ILE A 62 -9.86 -9.80 12.95
N ALA A 63 -10.35 -8.69 12.40
CA ALA A 63 -11.01 -7.65 13.20
C ALA A 63 -12.25 -8.17 13.94
N GLY A 64 -13.05 -9.03 13.30
CA GLY A 64 -14.21 -9.68 13.91
C GLY A 64 -13.83 -10.61 15.06
N THR A 65 -12.74 -11.35 14.93
CA THR A 65 -12.24 -12.19 16.03
C THR A 65 -11.67 -11.36 17.17
N LEU A 66 -10.82 -10.36 16.87
CA LEU A 66 -10.22 -9.49 17.89
C LEU A 66 -11.24 -8.69 18.70
N LYS A 67 -12.45 -8.50 18.16
CA LYS A 67 -13.56 -7.91 18.91
C LYS A 67 -14.05 -8.80 20.04
N ASN A 68 -13.99 -10.11 19.87
CA ASN A 68 -14.54 -11.08 20.82
C ASN A 68 -13.44 -11.68 21.73
N GLU A 69 -12.19 -11.71 21.27
CA GLU A 69 -11.06 -12.29 22.00
C GLU A 69 -9.88 -11.29 22.08
N PRO A 70 -9.33 -11.01 23.28
CA PRO A 70 -8.17 -10.13 23.40
C PRO A 70 -6.93 -10.77 22.75
N LEU A 71 -5.98 -9.91 22.35
CA LEU A 71 -4.74 -10.36 21.70
C LEU A 71 -3.93 -11.38 22.54
N GLU A 72 -4.15 -11.40 23.84
CA GLU A 72 -3.45 -12.27 24.78
C GLU A 72 -3.89 -13.75 24.69
N ASN A 73 -5.08 -14.05 24.15
CA ASN A 73 -5.64 -15.41 24.04
C ASN A 73 -5.57 -16.01 22.63
N ILE A 74 -4.73 -15.45 21.76
CA ILE A 74 -4.69 -15.75 20.32
C ILE A 74 -4.25 -17.18 19.98
N THR A 75 -3.59 -17.91 20.87
CA THR A 75 -3.22 -19.32 20.63
C THR A 75 -4.46 -20.16 20.27
N ALA A 76 -5.63 -19.82 20.81
CA ALA A 76 -6.91 -20.44 20.45
C ALA A 76 -7.44 -20.00 19.07
N PHE A 77 -7.17 -18.75 18.66
CA PHE A 77 -7.48 -18.25 17.31
C PHE A 77 -6.65 -18.97 16.26
N ALA A 78 -5.33 -19.03 16.49
CA ALA A 78 -4.36 -19.75 15.67
C ALA A 78 -4.76 -21.21 15.40
N SER A 79 -5.16 -21.93 16.45
CA SER A 79 -5.61 -23.32 16.32
C SER A 79 -6.86 -23.51 15.45
N ASN A 80 -7.70 -22.48 15.28
CA ASN A 80 -8.87 -22.56 14.39
C ASN A 80 -8.50 -22.53 12.89
N PHE A 81 -7.27 -22.11 12.54
CA PHE A 81 -6.77 -22.04 11.16
C PHE A 81 -5.73 -23.13 10.86
N GLY A 82 -5.58 -24.11 11.77
CA GLY A 82 -4.73 -25.31 11.63
C GLY A 82 -3.36 -25.22 12.31
N ASP A 83 -2.62 -26.33 12.29
CA ASP A 83 -1.31 -26.52 12.97
C ASP A 83 -0.15 -25.67 12.39
N GLN A 84 -0.43 -24.75 11.46
CA GLN A 84 0.58 -23.97 10.73
C GLN A 84 0.84 -22.58 11.32
N VAL A 85 0.37 -22.32 12.54
CA VAL A 85 0.72 -21.07 13.22
C VAL A 85 2.15 -21.18 13.70
N GLY A 86 3.04 -20.71 12.83
CA GLY A 86 4.46 -20.60 13.11
C GLY A 86 4.69 -19.89 14.44
N ASP A 87 5.63 -20.45 15.20
CA ASP A 87 6.29 -19.95 16.40
C ASP A 87 5.84 -18.54 16.81
N SER A 88 4.61 -18.45 17.35
CA SER A 88 4.03 -17.21 17.83
C SER A 88 4.70 -16.89 19.15
N LYS A 89 5.95 -16.42 19.04
CA LYS A 89 6.78 -16.02 20.17
C LYS A 89 6.25 -14.70 20.70
N GLY A 90 5.28 -14.81 21.58
CA GLY A 90 4.90 -13.76 22.50
C GLY A 90 3.65 -13.00 22.12
N TYR A 91 3.10 -12.40 23.17
CA TYR A 91 1.83 -11.67 23.30
C TYR A 91 1.58 -10.50 22.31
N TRP A 92 2.40 -10.32 21.27
CA TRP A 92 2.49 -9.09 20.49
C TRP A 92 2.47 -9.26 18.96
N THR A 93 2.55 -10.48 18.42
CA THR A 93 2.50 -10.72 16.97
C THR A 93 1.88 -12.06 16.62
N ILE A 94 0.97 -12.06 15.63
CA ILE A 94 0.37 -13.25 15.04
C ILE A 94 0.88 -13.38 13.61
N GLN A 95 1.23 -14.60 13.21
CA GLN A 95 1.52 -14.89 11.81
C GLN A 95 0.78 -16.15 11.36
N ILE A 96 -0.07 -16.00 10.35
CA ILE A 96 -0.70 -17.10 9.62
C ILE A 96 -0.08 -17.09 8.23
N PRO A 97 0.95 -17.92 7.97
CA PRO A 97 1.73 -17.84 6.74
C PRO A 97 0.90 -18.25 5.52
N PHE A 98 -0.03 -19.19 5.68
CA PHE A 98 -0.83 -19.73 4.59
C PHE A 98 -2.26 -20.06 5.05
N LEU A 99 -3.24 -19.35 4.49
CA LEU A 99 -4.65 -19.62 4.64
C LEU A 99 -5.29 -19.73 3.24
N PRO A 100 -5.76 -20.91 2.81
CA PRO A 100 -6.46 -21.04 1.53
C PRO A 100 -7.79 -20.27 1.57
N PHE A 101 -8.10 -19.51 0.52
CA PHE A 101 -9.31 -18.71 0.41
C PHE A 101 -9.80 -18.66 -1.05
N GLY A 102 -10.87 -19.41 -1.35
CA GLY A 102 -11.34 -19.58 -2.73
C GLY A 102 -10.25 -20.20 -3.61
N ASP A 103 -9.94 -19.54 -4.74
CA ASP A 103 -8.89 -19.94 -5.68
C ASP A 103 -7.49 -19.38 -5.31
N GLY A 104 -7.37 -18.68 -4.17
CA GLY A 104 -6.15 -18.00 -3.74
C GLY A 104 -5.69 -18.42 -2.35
N SER A 105 -4.63 -17.76 -1.87
CA SER A 105 -4.16 -17.92 -0.50
C SER A 105 -3.89 -16.56 0.14
N LEU A 106 -3.99 -16.51 1.46
CA LEU A 106 -3.80 -15.33 2.26
C LEU A 106 -2.69 -15.58 3.27
N SER A 107 -1.80 -14.61 3.41
CA SER A 107 -0.84 -14.54 4.51
C SER A 107 -1.23 -13.38 5.41
N ILE A 108 -1.35 -13.63 6.72
CA ILE A 108 -1.79 -12.64 7.70
C ILE A 108 -0.68 -12.42 8.71
N LYS A 109 -0.35 -11.14 8.97
CA LYS A 109 0.47 -10.72 10.09
C LYS A 109 -0.28 -9.66 10.89
N VAL A 110 -0.47 -9.91 12.17
CA VAL A 110 -1.09 -8.97 13.12
C VAL A 110 -0.02 -8.56 14.12
N ILE A 111 0.11 -7.28 14.40
CA ILE A 111 1.09 -6.71 15.33
C ILE A 111 0.33 -5.80 16.28
N ASP A 112 0.63 -5.86 17.58
CA ASP A 112 0.10 -4.89 18.52
C ASP A 112 0.83 -3.54 18.38
N GLU A 113 0.12 -2.51 17.90
CA GLU A 113 0.65 -1.15 17.78
C GLU A 113 0.95 -0.51 19.15
N ARG A 114 0.39 -1.02 20.26
CA ARG A 114 0.70 -0.54 21.63
C ARG A 114 2.12 -0.90 22.07
N SER A 115 2.79 -1.81 21.37
CA SER A 115 4.21 -2.12 21.58
C SER A 115 5.15 -1.02 21.06
N LYS A 116 4.62 0.02 20.41
CA LYS A 116 5.37 1.16 19.86
C LYS A 116 5.05 2.43 20.62
N ILE A 117 5.98 3.38 20.60
CA ILE A 117 5.77 4.73 21.15
C ILE A 117 4.73 5.45 20.27
N ASN A 118 3.63 5.90 20.88
CA ASN A 118 2.61 6.66 20.18
C ASN A 118 3.07 8.11 19.96
N LEU A 119 3.57 8.40 18.76
CA LEU A 119 4.03 9.75 18.39
C LEU A 119 2.95 10.82 18.57
N ASN A 120 1.67 10.49 18.35
CA ASN A 120 0.58 11.45 18.49
C ASN A 120 0.29 11.82 19.96
N ALA A 121 0.85 11.08 20.92
CA ALA A 121 0.73 11.40 22.34
C ALA A 121 1.80 12.39 22.83
N LEU A 122 2.77 12.77 21.97
CA LEU A 122 3.83 13.71 22.34
C LEU A 122 3.28 15.10 22.69
N VAL A 123 2.21 15.54 22.04
CA VAL A 123 1.55 16.82 22.30
C VAL A 123 0.09 16.56 22.64
N ASN A 124 -0.37 17.11 23.76
CA ASN A 124 -1.77 16.99 24.16
C ASN A 124 -2.66 17.81 23.23
N GLN A 125 -3.58 17.17 22.52
CA GLN A 125 -4.44 17.84 21.52
C GLN A 125 -5.47 18.81 22.12
N THR A 126 -5.63 18.86 23.45
CA THR A 126 -6.56 19.77 24.14
C THR A 126 -5.82 20.96 24.76
N THR A 127 -4.67 20.71 25.40
CA THR A 127 -3.91 21.76 26.10
C THR A 127 -2.74 22.30 25.30
N ASN A 128 -2.32 21.59 24.25
CA ASN A 128 -1.09 21.80 23.48
C ASN A 128 0.21 21.56 24.26
N ASP A 129 0.14 21.01 25.47
CA ASP A 129 1.34 20.76 26.26
C ASP A 129 2.10 19.52 25.76
N VAL A 130 3.43 19.61 25.77
CA VAL A 130 4.31 18.47 25.50
C VAL A 130 4.28 17.46 26.65
N ASP A 131 3.97 16.21 26.33
CA ASP A 131 4.03 15.09 27.27
C ASP A 131 5.49 14.72 27.59
N ARG A 132 5.88 14.87 28.86
CA ARG A 132 7.25 14.63 29.32
C ARG A 132 7.65 13.16 29.25
N GLN A 133 6.70 12.25 29.45
CA GLN A 133 6.98 10.82 29.41
C GLN A 133 7.29 10.41 27.96
N VAL A 134 6.43 10.77 27.02
CA VAL A 134 6.63 10.44 25.59
C VAL A 134 7.91 11.10 25.06
N HIS A 135 8.19 12.34 25.45
CA HIS A 135 9.44 13.01 25.10
C HIS A 135 10.67 12.24 25.61
N ALA A 136 10.64 11.77 26.86
CA ALA A 136 11.74 10.99 27.44
C ALA A 136 11.91 9.63 26.76
N GLU A 137 10.81 8.93 26.45
CA GLU A 137 10.82 7.66 25.72
C GLU A 137 11.46 7.81 24.32
N LEU A 138 11.09 8.86 23.58
CA LEU A 138 11.69 9.14 22.27
C LEU A 138 13.18 9.48 22.36
N THR A 139 13.55 10.29 23.35
CA THR A 139 14.96 10.66 23.59
C THR A 139 15.80 9.41 23.86
N GLU A 140 15.29 8.53 24.73
CA GLU A 140 15.97 7.30 25.09
C GLU A 140 16.03 6.29 23.94
N LEU A 141 14.97 6.18 23.13
CA LEU A 141 14.97 5.39 21.91
C LEU A 141 16.08 5.85 20.95
N PHE A 142 16.17 7.16 20.68
CA PHE A 142 17.22 7.68 19.81
C PHE A 142 18.62 7.45 20.37
N ARG A 143 18.78 7.53 21.69
CA ARG A 143 20.04 7.20 22.38
C ARG A 143 20.41 5.73 22.16
N MET A 144 19.46 4.80 22.31
CA MET A 144 19.69 3.37 22.06
C MET A 144 20.02 3.06 20.59
N LEU A 145 19.46 3.82 19.66
CA LEU A 145 19.74 3.71 18.22
C LEU A 145 21.06 4.37 17.81
N GLY A 146 21.77 5.03 18.73
CA GLY A 146 23.05 5.71 18.44
C GLY A 146 22.91 6.98 17.61
N VAL A 147 21.75 7.63 17.65
CA VAL A 147 21.51 8.91 16.96
C VAL A 147 22.13 10.05 17.77
N ASP A 148 22.82 10.97 17.08
CA ASP A 148 23.39 12.17 17.68
C ASP A 148 22.32 12.99 18.41
N ASN A 149 22.62 13.41 19.65
CA ASN A 149 21.75 14.23 20.49
C ASN A 149 21.26 15.51 19.79
N SER A 150 22.08 16.12 18.94
CA SER A 150 21.71 17.33 18.19
C SER A 150 20.62 17.02 17.17
N LYS A 151 20.73 15.86 16.50
CA LYS A 151 19.75 15.42 15.49
C LYS A 151 18.46 14.93 16.15
N SER A 152 18.56 14.19 17.25
CA SER A 152 17.38 13.72 17.98
C SER A 152 16.59 14.87 18.59
N SER A 153 17.28 15.86 19.20
CA SER A 153 16.62 17.05 19.75
C SER A 153 15.93 17.88 18.66
N LEU A 154 16.60 18.07 17.51
CA LEU A 154 16.02 18.75 16.35
C LEU A 154 14.78 18.00 15.83
N PHE A 155 14.84 16.67 15.74
CA PHE A 155 13.71 15.86 15.29
C PHE A 155 12.52 15.95 16.25
N ILE A 156 12.76 15.78 17.56
CA ILE A 156 11.69 15.85 18.57
C ILE A 156 11.06 17.25 18.57
N ALA A 157 11.88 18.31 18.52
CA ALA A 157 11.38 19.68 18.41
C ALA A 157 10.52 19.90 17.15
N SER A 158 10.96 19.37 16.00
CA SER A 158 10.20 19.44 14.75
C SER A 158 8.89 18.64 14.81
N LEU A 159 8.90 17.48 15.45
CA LEU A 159 7.71 16.67 15.66
C LEU A 159 6.71 17.36 16.62
N THR A 160 7.20 18.00 17.67
CA THR A 160 6.39 18.85 18.54
C THR A 160 5.69 19.94 17.72
N ASN A 161 6.44 20.71 16.92
CA ASN A 161 5.88 21.77 16.08
C ASN A 161 4.90 21.25 15.01
N TRP A 162 5.08 20.01 14.55
CA TRP A 162 4.17 19.35 13.60
C TRP A 162 2.86 18.90 14.24
N LEU A 163 2.86 18.62 15.54
CA LEU A 163 1.69 18.17 16.30
C LEU A 163 1.00 19.32 17.05
N ASP A 164 1.72 20.42 17.26
CA ASP A 164 1.19 21.68 17.79
C ASP A 164 0.10 22.22 16.87
N ARG A 165 -1.08 22.47 17.45
CA ARG A 165 -2.24 23.01 16.76
C ARG A 165 -2.58 24.40 17.29
N PRO A 166 -3.05 25.32 16.43
CA PRO A 166 -3.52 26.62 16.87
C PRO A 166 -4.84 26.49 17.67
N ILE A 167 -4.73 26.28 18.99
CA ILE A 167 -5.87 26.19 19.92
C ILE A 167 -6.07 27.54 20.62
N SER A 168 -7.26 28.12 20.49
CA SER A 168 -7.60 29.41 21.11
C SER A 168 -7.51 29.32 22.64
N GLY A 169 -6.70 30.20 23.25
CA GLY A 169 -6.46 30.21 24.70
C GLY A 169 -5.39 29.23 25.18
N SER A 170 -4.82 28.41 24.28
CA SER A 170 -3.59 27.67 24.57
C SER A 170 -2.36 28.52 24.23
N ARG A 171 -1.24 28.23 24.91
CA ARG A 171 0.05 28.80 24.56
C ARG A 171 0.56 28.03 23.34
N ASN A 172 0.60 28.67 22.18
CA ASN A 172 1.36 28.18 21.04
C ASN A 172 2.83 28.13 21.49
N ASP A 173 3.34 26.91 21.68
CA ASP A 173 4.61 26.59 22.33
C ASP A 173 5.61 25.99 21.35
N GLN A 174 5.49 26.35 20.06
CA GLN A 174 6.45 25.99 19.03
C GLN A 174 7.88 26.15 19.53
N ASN A 175 8.62 25.05 19.46
CA ASN A 175 10.01 24.97 19.83
C ASN A 175 10.86 25.65 18.73
N PRO A 176 11.60 26.73 19.05
CA PRO A 176 12.42 27.44 18.06
C PRO A 176 13.53 26.59 17.44
N ALA A 177 13.93 25.50 18.10
CA ALA A 177 14.93 24.58 17.58
C ALA A 177 14.36 23.64 16.51
N GLY A 178 13.04 23.51 16.38
CA GLY A 178 12.37 22.61 15.44
C GLY A 178 11.94 23.29 14.14
N ALA A 179 11.67 22.49 13.10
CA ALA A 179 11.02 22.95 11.89
C ALA A 179 9.59 23.44 12.19
N ASN A 180 9.18 24.54 11.57
CA ASN A 180 7.86 25.15 11.73
C ASN A 180 7.16 25.33 10.37
N GLY A 181 6.00 25.98 10.33
CA GLY A 181 5.27 26.23 9.08
C GLY A 181 6.11 26.90 7.98
N ASP A 182 6.90 27.91 8.34
CA ASP A 182 7.76 28.64 7.40
C ASP A 182 8.85 27.73 6.80
N PHE A 183 9.41 26.82 7.61
CA PHE A 183 10.38 25.84 7.12
C PHE A 183 9.78 24.97 6.02
N TYR A 184 8.59 24.40 6.22
CA TYR A 184 7.95 23.53 5.24
C TYR A 184 7.44 24.31 4.02
N ALA A 185 7.02 25.56 4.20
CA ALA A 185 6.67 26.47 3.10
C ALA A 185 7.88 26.90 2.25
N GLY A 186 9.09 26.86 2.81
CA GLY A 186 10.34 27.20 2.14
C GLY A 186 11.01 26.05 1.37
N LEU A 187 10.45 24.83 1.40
CA LEU A 187 10.99 23.69 0.65
C LEU A 187 10.78 23.85 -0.86
N GLU A 188 11.57 23.12 -1.66
CA GLU A 188 11.43 23.11 -3.12
C GLU A 188 10.01 22.74 -3.57
N ASN A 189 9.36 21.83 -2.84
CA ASN A 189 7.94 21.52 -2.96
C ASN A 189 7.24 21.90 -1.65
N PRO A 190 6.69 23.12 -1.53
CA PRO A 190 6.08 23.62 -0.30
C PRO A 190 4.87 22.80 0.14
N TYR A 191 4.73 22.61 1.45
CA TYR A 191 3.50 22.07 2.06
C TYR A 191 3.26 22.67 3.45
N GLN A 192 2.02 22.58 3.92
CA GLN A 192 1.63 23.08 5.24
C GLN A 192 1.87 22.04 6.32
N ILE A 193 2.11 22.52 7.54
CA ILE A 193 2.07 21.65 8.72
C ILE A 193 0.69 21.01 8.86
N LYS A 194 0.64 19.89 9.57
CA LYS A 194 -0.61 19.18 9.82
C LYS A 194 -1.52 20.00 10.75
N ASP A 195 -2.70 20.36 10.27
CA ASP A 195 -3.77 20.97 11.09
C ASP A 195 -4.36 20.01 12.14
#